data_AF-A0A9D6HUG0-F1
#
_entry.id   AF-A0A9D6HUG0-F1
#
_cell.length_a   1.000
_cell.length_b   1.000
_cell.length_c   1.000
_cell.angle_alpha   90.00
_cell.angle_beta   90.00
_cell.angle_gamma   90.00
#
_symmetry.space_group_name_H-M   'P 1'
#
loop_
_entity.id
_entity.type
_entity.pdbx_description
1 polymer ?
#
loop_
_entity_poly.entity_id
_entity_poly.type
_entity_poly.pdbx_seq_one_letter_code
_entity_poly.pdbx_strand_id
1 'polypeptide(L)'
;MKLREHLIIGVVSVIILTPHWGLWRALLFWGAEVLIDADHYWDYLWRSKFQDWSGWRMFRYYNRITEHMHDKNFFAISILHTVEVFIGVYLLASYWNYNFFMTIFWGLVFHLILDMIYQLKLKCFFVRAYSIVEYLIRKRLMLNRGLNPDGFYKKMFELSK
;
A
#
# COMPACT_ATOMS: atom_id res chain seq x y z
N MET A 1 -7.59 -1.70 0.78
CA MET A 1 -9.07 -1.58 0.91
C MET A 1 -9.60 -0.85 -0.34
N LYS A 2 -10.89 -0.52 -0.54
CA LYS A 2 -11.26 0.35 -1.68
C LYS A 2 -10.89 1.80 -1.38
N LEU A 3 -10.49 2.57 -2.41
CA LEU A 3 -10.17 4.00 -2.26
C LEU A 3 -11.27 4.79 -1.54
N ARG A 4 -12.54 4.52 -1.87
CA ARG A 4 -13.69 5.18 -1.21
C ARG A 4 -13.72 4.94 0.29
N GLU A 5 -13.35 3.74 0.75
CA GLU A 5 -13.34 3.37 2.16
C GLU A 5 -12.21 4.11 2.89
N HIS A 6 -11.01 4.19 2.28
CA HIS A 6 -9.90 5.01 2.82
C HIS A 6 -10.28 6.50 2.91
N LEU A 7 -10.91 7.05 1.88
CA LEU A 7 -11.33 8.47 1.91
C LEU A 7 -12.37 8.75 3.00
N ILE A 8 -13.38 7.87 3.15
CA ILE A 8 -14.41 8.05 4.18
C ILE A 8 -13.80 7.92 5.58
N ILE A 9 -13.03 6.86 5.83
CA ILE A 9 -12.39 6.63 7.13
C ILE A 9 -11.40 7.75 7.44
N GLY A 10 -10.67 8.24 6.43
CA GLY A 10 -9.76 9.37 6.56
C GLY A 10 -10.47 10.68 6.89
N VAL A 11 -11.59 11.01 6.25
CA VAL A 11 -12.37 12.21 6.64
C VAL A 11 -12.88 12.09 8.07
N VAL A 12 -13.34 10.91 8.48
CA VAL A 12 -13.77 10.65 9.86
C VAL A 12 -12.60 10.79 10.84
N SER A 13 -11.40 10.31 10.48
CA SER A 13 -10.21 10.44 11.32
C SER A 13 -9.81 11.90 11.52
N VAL A 14 -9.89 12.75 10.47
CA VAL A 14 -9.66 14.19 10.58
C VAL A 14 -10.62 14.84 11.59
N ILE A 15 -11.92 14.54 11.49
CA ILE A 15 -12.95 15.12 12.38
C ILE A 15 -12.66 14.75 13.83
N ILE A 16 -12.33 13.48 14.10
CA ILE A 16 -12.04 12.97 15.45
C ILE A 16 -10.75 13.56 16.02
N LEU A 17 -9.70 13.71 15.20
CA LEU A 17 -8.39 14.17 15.66
C LEU A 17 -8.31 15.70 15.84
N THR A 18 -9.13 16.46 15.11
CA THR A 18 -9.07 17.94 15.09
C THR A 18 -9.16 18.59 16.48
N PRO A 19 -10.08 18.19 17.40
CA PRO A 19 -10.16 18.77 18.74
C PRO A 19 -8.91 18.57 19.61
N HIS A 20 -8.12 17.52 19.33
CA HIS A 20 -6.97 17.14 20.15
C HIS A 20 -5.64 17.59 19.55
N TRP A 21 -5.51 17.51 18.22
CA TRP A 21 -4.23 17.75 17.53
C TRP A 21 -4.22 19.08 16.75
N GLY A 22 -5.38 19.71 16.61
CA GLY A 22 -5.58 20.86 15.73
C GLY A 22 -5.75 20.44 14.26
N LEU A 23 -6.44 21.28 13.49
CA LEU A 23 -6.81 21.00 12.10
C LEU A 23 -5.58 20.67 11.23
N TRP A 24 -4.49 21.42 11.37
CA TRP A 24 -3.31 21.23 10.51
C TRP A 24 -2.65 19.85 10.69
N ARG A 25 -2.54 19.36 11.92
CA ARG A 25 -1.98 18.03 12.19
C ARG A 25 -2.95 16.93 11.78
N ALA A 26 -4.25 17.12 11.99
CA ALA A 26 -5.26 16.18 11.51
C ALA A 26 -5.23 16.04 9.97
N LEU A 27 -5.09 17.15 9.25
CA LEU A 27 -4.92 17.14 7.79
C LEU A 27 -3.60 16.52 7.35
N LEU A 28 -2.50 16.76 8.07
CA LEU A 28 -1.21 16.14 7.78
C LEU A 28 -1.26 14.62 7.97
N PHE A 29 -1.89 14.15 9.04
CA PHE A 29 -2.13 12.73 9.31
C PHE A 29 -2.91 12.09 8.16
N TRP A 30 -4.04 12.70 7.78
CA TRP A 30 -4.87 12.21 6.68
C TRP A 30 -4.15 12.25 5.32
N GLY A 31 -3.36 13.30 5.08
CA GLY A 31 -2.51 13.40 3.89
C GLY A 31 -1.52 12.23 3.83
N ALA A 32 -0.86 11.89 4.94
CA ALA A 32 0.04 10.74 5.01
C ALA A 32 -0.71 9.41 4.80
N GLU A 33 -1.89 9.26 5.41
CA GLU A 33 -2.77 8.10 5.22
C GLU A 33 -3.15 7.88 3.74
N VAL A 34 -3.40 8.93 2.98
CA VAL A 34 -3.75 8.81 1.55
C VAL A 34 -2.50 8.64 0.68
N LEU A 35 -1.40 9.32 0.99
CA LEU A 35 -0.19 9.33 0.16
C LEU A 35 0.54 7.98 0.13
N ILE A 36 0.39 7.15 1.16
CA ILE A 36 1.01 5.82 1.18
C ILE A 36 0.55 4.93 0.01
N ASP A 37 -0.71 5.08 -0.43
CA ASP A 37 -1.27 4.36 -1.57
C ASP A 37 -0.73 4.81 -2.93
N ALA A 38 0.04 5.91 -2.99
CA ALA A 38 0.66 6.36 -4.23
C ALA A 38 1.64 5.34 -4.81
N ASP A 39 2.15 4.41 -3.99
CA ASP A 39 2.98 3.30 -4.45
C ASP A 39 2.26 2.36 -5.43
N HIS A 40 0.94 2.21 -5.31
CA HIS A 40 0.15 1.43 -6.26
C HIS A 40 0.17 2.05 -7.66
N TYR A 41 0.06 3.38 -7.74
CA TYR A 41 0.15 4.08 -9.01
C TYR A 41 1.57 3.99 -9.59
N TRP A 42 2.60 4.11 -8.75
CA TRP A 42 3.98 3.95 -9.19
C TRP A 42 4.27 2.52 -9.69
N ASP A 43 3.80 1.50 -8.98
CA ASP A 43 3.88 0.10 -9.41
C ASP A 43 3.14 -0.12 -10.74
N TYR A 44 1.97 0.49 -10.93
CA TYR A 44 1.26 0.46 -12.21
C TYR A 44 2.09 1.05 -13.35
N LEU A 45 2.66 2.24 -13.17
CA LEU A 45 3.51 2.88 -14.16
C LEU A 45 4.74 2.02 -14.47
N TRP A 46 5.37 1.46 -13.45
CA TRP A 46 6.50 0.56 -13.61
C TRP A 46 6.15 -0.67 -14.45
N ARG A 47 5.01 -1.30 -14.16
CA ARG A 47 4.52 -2.48 -14.89
C ARG A 47 4.08 -2.17 -16.31
N SER A 48 3.57 -0.97 -16.55
CA SER A 48 3.28 -0.46 -17.89
C SER A 48 4.53 0.01 -18.64
N LYS A 49 5.73 -0.09 -18.04
CA LYS A 49 6.99 0.46 -18.56
C LYS A 49 6.89 1.96 -18.87
N PHE A 50 6.11 2.69 -18.06
CA PHE A 50 5.80 4.11 -18.22
C PHE A 50 5.15 4.47 -19.57
N GLN A 51 4.53 3.49 -20.23
CA GLN A 51 3.83 3.69 -21.50
C GLN A 51 2.35 4.04 -21.29
N ASP A 52 1.82 3.87 -20.08
CA ASP A 52 0.43 4.16 -19.76
C ASP A 52 0.29 4.88 -18.42
N TRP A 53 -0.17 6.13 -18.49
CA TRP A 53 -0.36 7.05 -17.36
C TRP A 53 -1.84 7.22 -16.98
N SER A 54 -2.72 6.35 -17.48
CA SER A 54 -4.15 6.44 -17.18
C SER A 54 -4.46 5.93 -15.77
N GLY A 55 -4.90 6.82 -14.88
CA GLY A 55 -5.42 6.43 -13.56
C GLY A 55 -6.64 5.49 -13.64
N TRP A 56 -7.50 5.65 -14.64
CA TRP A 56 -8.64 4.76 -14.86
C TRP A 56 -8.22 3.32 -15.18
N ARG A 57 -7.20 3.15 -16.03
CA ARG A 57 -6.67 1.80 -16.33
C ARG A 57 -5.91 1.22 -15.14
N MET A 58 -5.25 2.04 -14.34
CA MET A 58 -4.68 1.63 -13.05
C MET A 58 -5.75 1.06 -12.09
N PHE A 59 -6.89 1.73 -11.92
CA PHE A 59 -7.98 1.19 -11.10
C PHE A 59 -8.53 -0.12 -11.65
N ARG A 60 -8.70 -0.23 -12.97
CA ARG A 60 -9.12 -1.48 -13.62
C ARG A 60 -8.12 -2.60 -13.36
N TYR A 61 -6.83 -2.31 -13.46
CA TYR A 61 -5.74 -3.22 -13.20
C TYR A 61 -5.76 -3.78 -11.78
N TYR A 62 -5.88 -2.91 -10.77
CA TYR A 62 -5.95 -3.36 -9.38
C TYR A 62 -7.25 -4.06 -9.02
N ASN A 63 -8.37 -3.71 -9.66
CA ASN A 63 -9.61 -4.49 -9.54
C ASN A 63 -9.40 -5.93 -10.05
N ARG A 64 -8.73 -6.12 -11.20
CA ARG A 64 -8.39 -7.45 -11.72
C ARG A 64 -7.46 -8.22 -10.80
N ILE A 65 -6.42 -7.58 -10.25
CA ILE A 65 -5.56 -8.20 -9.24
C ILE A 65 -6.38 -8.66 -8.04
N THR A 66 -7.26 -7.79 -7.53
CA THR A 66 -8.11 -8.10 -6.38
C THR A 66 -9.00 -9.31 -6.67
N GLU A 67 -9.64 -9.38 -7.84
CA GLU A 67 -10.44 -10.53 -8.28
C GLU A 67 -9.63 -11.85 -8.30
N HIS A 68 -8.31 -11.79 -8.48
CA HIS A 68 -7.43 -12.95 -8.60
C HIS A 68 -6.42 -13.08 -7.46
N MET A 69 -6.66 -12.42 -6.32
CA MET A 69 -5.69 -12.36 -5.21
C MET A 69 -5.46 -13.71 -4.50
N HIS A 70 -6.22 -14.75 -4.84
CA HIS A 70 -6.02 -16.10 -4.34
C HIS A 70 -5.27 -17.02 -5.32
N ASP A 71 -4.84 -16.50 -6.48
CA ASP A 71 -3.98 -17.25 -7.41
C ASP A 71 -2.66 -17.61 -6.71
N LYS A 72 -2.22 -18.86 -6.85
CA LYS A 72 -0.95 -19.35 -6.26
C LYS A 72 0.29 -18.58 -6.75
N ASN A 73 0.20 -17.93 -7.90
CA ASN A 73 1.26 -17.08 -8.44
C ASN A 73 1.17 -15.64 -7.92
N PHE A 74 0.06 -15.22 -7.31
CA PHE A 74 -0.05 -13.87 -6.80
C PHE A 74 0.86 -13.68 -5.58
N PHE A 75 1.72 -12.67 -5.65
CA PHE A 75 2.54 -12.27 -4.52
C PHE A 75 2.96 -10.80 -4.64
N ALA A 76 2.52 -9.99 -3.68
CA ALA A 76 2.63 -8.54 -3.73
C ALA A 76 3.69 -7.96 -2.79
N ILE A 77 4.21 -6.81 -3.20
CA ILE A 77 4.93 -5.87 -2.35
C ILE A 77 4.44 -4.47 -2.69
N SER A 78 4.16 -3.69 -1.66
CA SER A 78 3.83 -2.27 -1.76
C SER A 78 4.92 -1.56 -0.98
N ILE A 79 5.86 -0.89 -1.67
CA ILE A 79 7.13 -0.44 -1.08
C ILE A 79 6.90 0.49 0.12
N LEU A 80 5.92 1.39 0.03
CA LEU A 80 5.63 2.33 1.12
C LEU A 80 4.97 1.65 2.33
N HIS A 81 4.51 0.41 2.18
CA HIS A 81 3.90 -0.43 3.22
C HIS A 81 4.91 -1.37 3.89
N THR A 82 6.20 -1.22 3.60
CA THR A 82 7.24 -2.08 4.15
C THR A 82 7.77 -1.55 5.47
N VAL A 83 8.12 -2.45 6.40
CA VAL A 83 8.68 -2.09 7.72
C VAL A 83 9.93 -1.21 7.59
N GLU A 84 10.72 -1.38 6.53
CA GLU A 84 11.90 -0.55 6.26
C GLU A 84 11.54 0.93 6.06
N VAL A 85 10.44 1.22 5.34
CA VAL A 85 9.94 2.60 5.17
C VAL A 85 9.46 3.16 6.51
N PHE A 86 8.75 2.36 7.30
CA PHE A 86 8.25 2.78 8.61
C PHE A 86 9.38 3.09 9.60
N ILE A 87 10.40 2.23 9.65
CA ILE A 87 11.61 2.46 10.43
C ILE A 87 12.29 3.76 9.95
N GLY A 88 12.43 3.94 8.64
CA GLY A 88 12.99 5.16 8.06
C GLY A 88 12.26 6.42 8.52
N VAL A 89 10.92 6.45 8.37
CA VAL A 89 10.10 7.59 8.78
C VAL A 89 10.18 7.83 10.30
N TYR A 90 10.20 6.76 11.11
CA TYR A 90 10.35 6.87 12.56
C TYR A 90 11.72 7.43 12.98
N LEU A 91 12.80 7.01 12.34
CA LEU A 91 14.14 7.55 12.59
C LEU A 91 14.23 9.02 12.18
N LEU A 92 13.65 9.40 11.04
CA LEU A 92 13.53 10.80 10.63
C LEU A 92 12.72 11.61 11.64
N ALA A 93 11.65 11.03 12.20
CA ALA A 93 10.87 11.67 13.25
C ALA A 93 11.65 11.85 14.56
N SER A 94 12.50 10.88 14.90
CA SER A 94 13.35 10.92 16.10
C SER A 94 14.48 11.94 15.97
N TYR A 95 14.93 12.21 14.75
CA TYR A 95 16.06 13.11 14.47
C TYR A 95 15.63 14.56 14.14
N TRP A 96 14.49 14.74 13.49
CA TRP A 96 13.94 16.05 13.10
C TRP A 96 12.71 16.42 13.92
N ASN A 97 11.98 17.46 13.49
CA ASN A 97 10.77 17.98 14.14
C ASN A 97 9.79 16.84 14.49
N TYR A 98 9.89 16.39 15.73
CA TYR A 98 9.24 15.18 16.23
C TYR A 98 7.73 15.23 15.96
N ASN A 99 7.10 16.37 16.19
CA ASN A 99 5.65 16.52 16.00
C ASN A 99 5.21 16.37 14.54
N PHE A 100 5.98 16.88 13.58
CA PHE A 100 5.62 16.82 12.16
C PHE A 100 5.74 15.39 11.62
N PHE A 101 6.92 14.80 11.74
CA PHE A 101 7.19 13.47 11.18
C PHE A 101 6.49 12.36 11.97
N MET A 102 6.27 12.50 13.29
CA MET A 102 5.44 11.54 14.03
C MET A 102 3.98 11.58 13.59
N THR A 103 3.44 12.75 13.20
CA THR A 103 2.08 12.84 12.66
C THR A 103 1.97 12.07 11.35
N ILE A 104 2.97 12.20 10.46
CA ILE A 104 3.07 11.42 9.22
C ILE A 104 3.16 9.92 9.56
N PHE A 105 4.09 9.54 10.43
CA PHE A 105 4.28 8.16 10.85
C PHE A 105 2.97 7.51 11.32
N TRP A 106 2.21 8.19 12.18
CA TRP A 106 0.94 7.66 12.66
C TRP A 106 -0.12 7.54 11.56
N GLY A 107 -0.15 8.46 10.58
CA GLY A 107 -1.00 8.34 9.40
C GLY A 107 -0.67 7.10 8.57
N LEU A 108 0.62 6.82 8.37
CA LEU A 108 1.09 5.61 7.68
C LEU A 108 0.70 4.33 8.45
N VAL A 109 0.91 4.31 9.77
CA VAL A 109 0.54 3.18 10.65
C VAL A 109 -0.95 2.92 10.62
N PHE A 110 -1.75 3.98 10.71
CA PHE A 110 -3.19 3.87 10.64
C PHE A 110 -3.64 3.26 9.32
N HIS A 111 -3.11 3.73 8.19
CA HIS A 111 -3.39 3.13 6.90
C HIS A 111 -3.05 1.64 6.86
N LEU A 112 -1.82 1.27 7.25
CA LEU A 112 -1.36 -0.12 7.22
C LEU A 112 -2.25 -1.04 8.07
N ILE A 113 -2.71 -0.57 9.23
CA ILE A 113 -3.64 -1.32 10.08
C ILE A 113 -4.97 -1.57 9.37
N LEU A 114 -5.58 -0.55 8.76
CA LEU A 114 -6.82 -0.71 8.00
C LEU A 114 -6.67 -1.76 6.89
N ASP A 115 -5.52 -1.71 6.22
CA ASP A 115 -5.20 -2.58 5.12
C ASP A 115 -4.97 -4.05 5.57
N MET A 116 -4.28 -4.23 6.70
CA MET A 116 -4.14 -5.53 7.37
C MET A 116 -5.50 -6.11 7.79
N ILE A 117 -6.38 -5.29 8.38
CA ILE A 117 -7.74 -5.70 8.75
C ILE A 117 -8.53 -6.13 7.51
N TYR A 118 -8.43 -5.37 6.42
CA TYR A 118 -9.08 -5.69 5.16
C TYR A 118 -8.59 -7.03 4.59
N GLN A 119 -7.28 -7.27 4.60
CA GLN A 119 -6.70 -8.53 4.12
C GLN A 119 -7.05 -9.73 5.01
N LEU A 120 -7.14 -9.53 6.33
CA LEU A 120 -7.62 -10.56 7.24
C LEU A 120 -9.08 -10.94 6.94
N LYS A 121 -9.95 -9.95 6.68
CA LYS A 121 -11.35 -10.18 6.27
C LYS A 121 -11.44 -10.97 4.96
N LEU A 122 -10.54 -10.69 4.02
CA LEU A 122 -10.44 -11.40 2.74
C LEU A 122 -9.69 -12.73 2.82
N LYS A 123 -9.16 -13.12 3.99
CA LYS A 123 -8.36 -14.33 4.19
C LYS A 123 -7.14 -14.41 3.26
N CYS A 124 -6.56 -13.25 2.92
CA CYS A 124 -5.41 -13.14 2.02
C CYS A 124 -4.21 -12.46 2.69
N PHE A 125 -4.16 -12.39 4.02
CA PHE A 125 -3.12 -11.66 4.77
C PHE A 125 -1.67 -11.96 4.34
N PHE A 126 -1.37 -13.21 3.98
CA PHE A 126 -0.03 -13.62 3.59
C PHE A 126 0.30 -13.40 2.10
N VAL A 127 -0.62 -12.91 1.26
CA VAL A 127 -0.33 -12.72 -0.18
C VAL A 127 0.56 -11.49 -0.46
N ARG A 128 0.79 -10.66 0.55
CA ARG A 128 1.67 -9.49 0.51
C ARG A 128 2.87 -9.70 1.45
N ALA A 129 4.03 -9.19 1.05
CA ALA A 129 5.19 -9.03 1.93
C ALA A 129 5.14 -7.69 2.67
N TYR A 130 5.50 -7.70 3.95
CA TYR A 130 5.57 -6.53 4.83
C TYR A 130 7.00 -6.00 5.00
N SER A 131 7.96 -6.64 4.35
CA SER A 131 9.37 -6.23 4.31
C SER A 131 9.94 -6.47 2.91
N ILE A 132 10.89 -5.63 2.51
CA ILE A 132 11.68 -5.85 1.29
C ILE A 132 12.45 -7.17 1.39
N VAL A 133 13.07 -7.43 2.55
CA VAL A 133 13.80 -8.68 2.80
C VAL A 133 12.86 -9.88 2.70
N GLU A 134 11.68 -9.80 3.31
CA GLU A 134 10.66 -10.85 3.23
C GLU A 134 10.27 -11.11 1.76
N TYR A 135 10.03 -10.06 0.99
CA TYR A 135 9.67 -10.18 -0.42
C TYR A 135 10.74 -10.93 -1.23
N LEU A 136 12.02 -10.58 -1.06
CA LEU A 136 13.12 -11.24 -1.77
C LEU A 136 13.20 -12.73 -1.43
N ILE A 137 13.10 -13.08 -0.14
CA ILE A 137 13.15 -14.48 0.31
C ILE A 137 11.98 -15.27 -0.25
N ARG A 138 10.75 -14.77 -0.07
CA ARG A 138 9.53 -15.47 -0.49
C ARG A 138 9.40 -15.57 -2.00
N LYS A 139 9.77 -14.52 -2.74
CA LYS A 139 9.81 -14.56 -4.21
C LYS A 139 10.75 -15.65 -4.69
N ARG A 140 11.95 -15.76 -4.12
CA ARG A 140 12.91 -16.83 -4.46
C ARG A 140 12.35 -18.22 -4.16
N LEU A 141 11.70 -18.41 -3.00
CA LEU A 141 11.06 -19.67 -2.64
C LEU A 141 9.92 -20.05 -3.61
N MET A 142 9.13 -19.08 -4.06
CA MET A 142 8.09 -19.30 -5.06
C MET A 142 8.68 -19.73 -6.41
N LEU A 143 9.72 -19.05 -6.88
CA LEU A 143 10.42 -19.41 -8.12
C LEU A 143 11.01 -20.83 -8.05
N ASN A 144 11.63 -21.20 -6.92
CA ASN A 144 12.15 -22.56 -6.69
C ASN A 144 11.06 -23.64 -6.70
N ARG A 145 9.79 -23.27 -6.45
CA ARG A 145 8.63 -24.16 -6.53
C ARG A 145 7.94 -24.15 -7.90
N GLY A 146 8.53 -23.49 -8.89
CA GLY A 146 7.97 -23.38 -10.24
C GLY A 146 6.79 -22.41 -10.37
N LEU A 147 6.58 -21.53 -9.39
CA LEU A 147 5.58 -20.45 -9.46
C LEU A 147 6.17 -19.23 -10.18
N ASN A 148 5.31 -18.42 -10.80
CA ASN A 148 5.75 -17.24 -11.55
C ASN A 148 4.98 -15.96 -11.15
N PRO A 149 5.43 -15.27 -10.07
CA PRO A 149 4.80 -14.03 -9.63
C PRO A 149 4.80 -12.91 -10.66
N ASP A 150 5.90 -12.73 -11.40
CA ASP A 150 5.99 -11.65 -12.39
C ASP A 150 5.06 -11.90 -13.59
N GLY A 151 4.90 -13.17 -13.98
CA GLY A 151 3.96 -13.59 -15.01
C GLY A 151 2.50 -13.31 -14.65
N PHE A 152 2.12 -13.46 -13.37
CA PHE A 152 0.78 -13.10 -12.90
C PHE A 152 0.46 -11.63 -13.19
N TYR A 153 1.36 -10.72 -12.80
CA TYR A 153 1.15 -9.29 -12.99
C TYR A 153 1.11 -8.88 -14.45
N LYS A 154 1.95 -9.49 -15.30
CA LYS A 154 1.92 -9.26 -16.75
C LYS A 154 0.58 -9.67 -17.35
N LYS A 155 0.07 -10.85 -16.98
CA LYS A 155 -1.25 -11.33 -17.41
C LYS A 155 -2.37 -10.38 -16.98
N MET A 156 -2.38 -9.94 -15.72
CA MET A 156 -3.39 -8.99 -15.24
C MET A 156 -3.34 -7.66 -15.98
N PHE A 157 -2.14 -7.18 -16.34
CA PHE A 157 -1.97 -5.93 -17.08
C PHE A 157 -2.53 -6.05 -18.50
N GLU A 158 -2.24 -7.15 -19.20
CA GLU A 158 -2.77 -7.43 -20.54
C GLU A 158 -4.30 -7.51 -20.56
N LEU A 159 -4.92 -8.11 -19.53
CA LEU A 159 -6.39 -8.17 -19.37
C LEU A 159 -7.04 -6.83 -18.99
N SER A 160 -6.24 -5.82 -18.65
CA SER A 160 -6.73 -4.51 -18.17
C SER A 160 -6.62 -3.41 -19.22
N LYS A 161 -5.93 -3.67 -20.34
CA LYS A 161 -5.97 -2.80 -21.52
C LYS A 161 -7.38 -2.76 -22.09
#